data_AF-A0A2E5C1W4-F1
#
_entry.id   AF-A0A2E5C1W4-F1
#
_cell.length_a   1.000
_cell.length_b   1.000
_cell.length_c   1.000
_cell.angle_alpha   90.00
_cell.angle_beta   90.00
_cell.angle_gamma   90.00
#
_symmetry.space_group_name_H-M   'P 1'
#
loop_
_entity.id
_entity.type
_entity.pdbx_description
1 polymer ?
#
loop_
_entity_poly.entity_id
_entity_poly.type
_entity_poly.pdbx_seq_one_letter_code
_entity_poly.pdbx_strand_id
1 'polypeptide(L)'
;MLTSSPGKFLAPISVGAGYAVSKMLSLRAMDVELAIAQDFFYQFLAGVLLGFALRPVANMIYWRRSSSIIVFSSFLIVLGPLGQTLRYILWGTPLNDAFWLQIIPEVIAAIFVGTIATFLLQGSQQVIGPGFLWRRLKKEIKFLETAKVLLCGFTYMLLFIIFQVTLDESFAAPFWSDRLQEFLYLPPLSLQSKILLLWLQGILNTLMLMPFFLLFFREKVELTVVLGSLTFVVADFAPAFANFHRIEPLLLVDQVFVGFCLQFIFVATAAYCFGRNHF
;
A
#
# COMPACT_ATOMS: atom_id res chain seq x y z
N MET A 1 -6.27 23.11 -16.94
CA MET A 1 -6.36 24.21 -15.94
C MET A 1 -5.78 23.86 -14.56
N LEU A 2 -5.43 22.61 -14.22
CA LEU A 2 -4.79 22.23 -12.93
C LEU A 2 -3.24 22.16 -12.98
N THR A 3 -2.61 22.60 -14.07
CA THR A 3 -1.16 22.44 -14.30
C THR A 3 -0.31 23.64 -13.85
N SER A 4 -0.92 24.78 -13.49
CA SER A 4 -0.21 25.96 -12.96
C SER A 4 -0.30 26.09 -11.43
N SER A 5 0.82 26.55 -10.86
CA SER A 5 1.22 26.77 -9.46
C SER A 5 0.27 26.29 -8.32
N PRO A 6 -0.91 26.88 -8.05
CA PRO A 6 -1.77 26.46 -6.92
C PRO A 6 -2.54 25.15 -7.14
N GLY A 7 -2.93 24.82 -8.38
CA GLY A 7 -3.68 23.59 -8.69
C GLY A 7 -2.90 22.31 -8.38
N LYS A 8 -1.56 22.43 -8.35
CA LYS A 8 -0.62 21.36 -7.98
C LYS A 8 -0.82 20.89 -6.53
N PHE A 9 -1.20 21.78 -5.63
CA PHE A 9 -1.40 21.49 -4.21
C PHE A 9 -2.87 21.26 -3.91
N LEU A 10 -3.77 21.93 -4.62
CA LEU A 10 -5.21 21.84 -4.40
C LEU A 10 -5.75 20.44 -4.69
N ALA A 11 -5.26 19.75 -5.72
CA ALA A 11 -5.73 18.40 -6.04
C ALA A 11 -5.36 17.35 -4.97
N PRO A 12 -4.11 17.24 -4.48
CA PRO A 12 -3.77 16.41 -3.31
C PRO A 12 -4.54 16.79 -2.04
N ILE A 13 -4.75 18.08 -1.79
CA ILE A 13 -5.52 18.57 -0.64
C ILE A 13 -6.98 18.09 -0.71
N SER A 14 -7.60 18.20 -1.88
CA SER A 14 -8.96 17.71 -2.11
C SER A 14 -9.08 16.19 -2.02
N VAL A 15 -8.03 15.44 -2.42
CA VAL A 15 -7.95 13.99 -2.16
C VAL A 15 -7.92 13.72 -0.65
N GLY A 16 -7.16 14.51 0.11
CA GLY A 16 -7.11 14.41 1.57
C GLY A 16 -8.44 14.68 2.25
N ALA A 17 -9.14 15.73 1.82
CA ALA A 17 -10.50 16.00 2.27
C ALA A 17 -11.46 14.85 1.92
N GLY A 18 -11.35 14.30 0.70
CA GLY A 18 -12.17 13.17 0.26
C GLY A 18 -11.93 11.92 1.10
N TYR A 19 -10.68 11.59 1.40
CA TYR A 19 -10.33 10.46 2.27
C TYR A 19 -10.92 10.64 3.67
N ALA A 20 -10.68 11.78 4.33
CA ALA A 20 -11.15 12.03 5.69
C ALA A 20 -12.68 12.04 5.77
N VAL A 21 -13.35 12.74 4.86
CA VAL A 21 -14.81 12.83 4.84
C VAL A 21 -15.44 11.47 4.57
N SER A 22 -14.97 10.72 3.57
CA SER A 22 -15.53 9.40 3.27
C SER A 22 -15.35 8.43 4.45
N LYS A 23 -14.15 8.37 5.02
CA LYS A 23 -13.85 7.53 6.18
C LYS A 23 -14.70 7.92 7.39
N MET A 24 -14.80 9.20 7.73
CA MET A 24 -15.57 9.68 8.88
C MET A 24 -17.07 9.48 8.70
N LEU A 25 -17.62 9.70 7.50
CA LEU A 25 -19.04 9.44 7.24
C LEU A 25 -19.35 7.94 7.32
N SER A 26 -18.47 7.09 6.78
CA SER A 26 -18.59 5.64 6.89
C SER A 26 -18.50 5.17 8.33
N LEU A 27 -17.53 5.67 9.10
CA LEU A 27 -17.42 5.39 10.53
C LEU A 27 -18.66 5.83 11.28
N ARG A 28 -19.12 7.07 11.08
CA ARG A 28 -20.31 7.60 11.75
C ARG A 28 -21.58 6.81 11.45
N ALA A 29 -21.69 6.22 10.26
CA ALA A 29 -22.80 5.35 9.89
C ALA A 29 -22.75 3.97 10.59
N MET A 30 -21.56 3.52 10.98
CA MET A 30 -21.34 2.20 11.59
C MET A 30 -21.22 2.26 13.11
N ASP A 31 -20.43 3.20 13.63
CA ASP A 31 -20.15 3.44 15.05
C ASP A 31 -19.80 4.91 15.28
N VAL A 32 -20.72 5.62 15.94
CA VAL A 32 -20.61 7.06 16.22
C VAL A 32 -19.50 7.35 17.24
N GLU A 33 -19.28 6.47 18.23
CA GLU A 33 -18.28 6.68 19.28
C GLU A 33 -16.87 6.52 18.71
N LEU A 34 -16.67 5.50 17.86
CA LEU A 34 -15.41 5.30 17.16
C LEU A 34 -15.08 6.46 16.20
N ALA A 35 -16.10 7.04 15.56
CA ALA A 35 -15.94 8.21 14.70
C ALA A 35 -15.48 9.45 15.48
N ILE A 36 -15.99 9.66 16.70
CA ILE A 36 -15.59 10.78 17.57
C ILE A 36 -14.16 10.59 18.10
N ALA A 37 -13.77 9.34 18.35
CA ALA A 37 -12.42 9.01 18.81
C ALA A 37 -11.33 9.19 17.73
N GLN A 38 -11.71 9.29 16.45
CA GLN A 38 -10.77 9.59 15.38
C GLN A 38 -10.60 11.09 15.20
N ASP A 39 -9.35 11.53 15.02
CA ASP A 39 -9.06 12.92 14.73
C ASP A 39 -9.12 13.17 13.21
N PHE A 40 -10.07 14.00 12.81
CA PHE A 40 -10.26 14.41 11.41
C PHE A 40 -8.98 15.01 10.81
N PHE A 41 -8.20 15.76 11.59
CA PHE A 41 -6.99 16.41 11.10
C PHE A 41 -5.94 15.39 10.64
N TYR A 42 -5.72 14.33 11.41
CA TYR A 42 -4.77 13.27 11.06
C TYR A 42 -5.27 12.43 9.88
N GLN A 43 -6.57 12.15 9.81
CA GLN A 43 -7.15 11.49 8.63
C GLN A 43 -6.96 12.36 7.37
N PHE A 44 -7.24 13.66 7.49
CA PHE A 44 -7.06 14.61 6.39
C PHE A 44 -5.62 14.62 5.90
N LEU A 45 -4.64 14.77 6.81
CA LEU A 45 -3.23 14.83 6.43
C LEU A 45 -2.73 13.51 5.82
N ALA A 46 -3.16 12.36 6.35
CA ALA A 46 -2.89 11.04 5.75
C ALA A 46 -3.41 10.97 4.31
N GLY A 47 -4.63 11.46 4.07
CA GLY A 47 -5.20 11.56 2.74
C GLY A 47 -4.46 12.55 1.82
N VAL A 48 -3.95 13.66 2.35
CA VAL A 48 -3.11 14.61 1.57
C VAL A 48 -1.82 13.93 1.11
N LEU A 49 -1.17 13.18 2.01
CA LEU A 49 0.04 12.40 1.70
C LEU A 49 -0.25 11.35 0.61
N LEU A 50 -1.37 10.63 0.71
CA LEU A 50 -1.83 9.73 -0.35
C LEU A 50 -2.02 10.46 -1.68
N GLY A 51 -2.62 11.65 -1.66
CA GLY A 51 -2.80 12.49 -2.83
C GLY A 51 -1.47 12.89 -3.49
N PHE A 52 -0.46 13.24 -2.69
CA PHE A 52 0.89 13.55 -3.20
C PHE A 52 1.61 12.32 -3.75
N ALA A 53 1.47 11.16 -3.10
CA ALA A 53 2.08 9.92 -3.54
C ALA A 53 1.46 9.38 -4.84
N LEU A 54 0.13 9.50 -5.00
CA LEU A 54 -0.57 9.07 -6.21
C LEU A 54 -0.32 9.97 -7.41
N ARG A 55 -0.03 11.25 -7.18
CA ARG A 55 0.04 12.26 -8.24
C ARG A 55 1.11 12.00 -9.31
N PRO A 56 2.37 11.66 -8.98
CA PRO A 56 3.36 11.27 -9.99
C PRO A 56 2.85 10.10 -10.84
N VAL A 57 2.18 9.14 -10.21
CA VAL A 57 1.69 7.93 -10.88
C VAL A 57 0.49 8.20 -11.79
N ALA A 58 -0.46 9.01 -11.32
CA ALA A 58 -1.66 9.38 -12.07
C ALA A 58 -1.37 10.25 -13.30
N ASN A 59 -0.34 11.11 -13.23
CA ASN A 59 0.02 12.00 -14.34
C ASN A 59 0.91 11.34 -15.39
N MET A 60 1.68 10.31 -15.01
CA MET A 60 2.66 9.71 -15.91
C MET A 60 2.07 8.64 -16.85
N ILE A 61 0.90 8.10 -16.53
CA ILE A 61 0.23 7.10 -17.38
C ILE A 61 -1.09 7.68 -17.90
N TYR A 62 -1.29 7.58 -19.22
CA TYR A 62 -2.50 8.02 -19.93
C TYR A 62 -3.67 7.05 -19.74
N TRP A 63 -4.08 6.86 -18.50
CA TRP A 63 -5.18 5.99 -18.11
C TRP A 63 -6.51 6.47 -18.68
N ARG A 64 -7.36 5.54 -19.11
CA ARG A 64 -8.80 5.79 -19.16
C ARG A 64 -9.33 5.84 -17.73
N ARG A 65 -10.33 6.70 -17.47
CA ARG A 65 -10.91 6.88 -16.12
C ARG A 65 -11.27 5.55 -15.46
N SER A 66 -11.97 4.66 -16.15
CA SER A 66 -12.34 3.36 -15.60
C SER A 66 -11.15 2.49 -15.18
N SER A 67 -10.07 2.47 -15.97
CA SER A 67 -8.84 1.75 -15.62
C SER A 67 -8.17 2.32 -14.38
N SER A 68 -8.10 3.64 -14.29
CA SER A 68 -7.49 4.30 -13.14
C SER A 68 -8.26 4.07 -11.85
N ILE A 69 -9.60 4.16 -11.90
CA ILE A 69 -10.44 3.86 -10.73
C ILE A 69 -10.18 2.43 -10.26
N ILE A 70 -10.19 1.46 -11.18
CA ILE A 70 -9.96 0.05 -10.84
C ILE A 70 -8.56 -0.13 -10.25
N VAL A 71 -7.51 0.34 -10.94
CA VAL A 71 -6.12 0.12 -10.54
C VAL A 71 -5.79 0.84 -9.23
N PHE A 72 -6.17 2.11 -9.07
CA PHE A 72 -5.90 2.84 -7.83
C PHE A 72 -6.72 2.31 -6.67
N SER A 73 -8.02 2.01 -6.86
CA SER A 73 -8.81 1.44 -5.77
C SER A 73 -8.30 0.06 -5.36
N SER A 74 -7.98 -0.82 -6.31
CA SER A 74 -7.43 -2.14 -5.99
C SER A 74 -6.07 -2.04 -5.31
N PHE A 75 -5.20 -1.14 -5.79
CA PHE A 75 -3.89 -0.92 -5.19
C PHE A 75 -3.99 -0.41 -3.75
N LEU A 76 -4.84 0.61 -3.51
CA LEU A 76 -5.08 1.17 -2.18
C LEU A 76 -5.68 0.15 -1.22
N ILE A 77 -6.67 -0.64 -1.67
CA ILE A 77 -7.30 -1.68 -0.84
C ILE A 77 -6.32 -2.79 -0.47
N VAL A 78 -5.54 -3.26 -1.44
CA VAL A 78 -4.63 -4.39 -1.26
C VAL A 78 -3.46 -4.04 -0.36
N LEU A 79 -2.83 -2.89 -0.57
CA LEU A 79 -1.67 -2.48 0.22
C LEU A 79 -2.06 -1.83 1.55
N GLY A 80 -3.21 -1.15 1.61
CA GLY A 80 -3.76 -0.55 2.83
C GLY A 80 -4.53 -1.59 3.67
N PRO A 81 -5.88 -1.59 3.67
CA PRO A 81 -6.68 -2.37 4.61
C PRO A 81 -6.46 -3.89 4.54
N LEU A 82 -6.26 -4.47 3.37
CA LEU A 82 -5.95 -5.91 3.28
C LEU A 82 -4.55 -6.21 3.81
N GLY A 83 -3.56 -5.38 3.48
CA GLY A 83 -2.21 -5.48 4.03
C GLY A 83 -2.19 -5.39 5.56
N GLN A 84 -2.98 -4.48 6.13
CA GLN A 84 -3.17 -4.37 7.57
C GLN A 84 -3.85 -5.58 8.16
N THR A 85 -4.91 -6.09 7.55
CA THR A 85 -5.58 -7.32 7.98
C THR A 85 -4.59 -8.49 8.06
N LEU A 86 -3.77 -8.66 7.03
CA LEU A 86 -2.74 -9.70 7.00
C LEU A 86 -1.73 -9.52 8.14
N ARG A 87 -1.31 -8.29 8.42
CA ARG A 87 -0.43 -7.99 9.56
C ARG A 87 -1.10 -8.28 10.90
N TYR A 88 -2.35 -7.88 11.11
CA TYR A 88 -3.11 -8.19 12.33
C TYR A 88 -3.18 -9.70 12.58
N ILE A 89 -3.43 -10.49 11.54
CA ILE A 89 -3.44 -11.95 11.62
C ILE A 89 -2.04 -12.49 11.93
N LEU A 90 -0.97 -11.94 11.32
CA LEU A 90 0.41 -12.34 11.57
C LEU A 90 0.85 -12.09 13.02
N TRP A 91 0.46 -10.95 13.58
CA TRP A 91 0.69 -10.57 14.98
C TRP A 91 -0.21 -11.32 15.97
N GLY A 92 -1.15 -12.13 15.46
CA GLY A 92 -2.03 -12.94 16.28
C GLY A 92 -3.12 -12.19 17.04
N THR A 93 -3.34 -10.94 16.64
CA THR A 93 -4.43 -10.12 17.19
C THR A 93 -5.78 -10.65 16.68
N PRO A 94 -6.79 -10.77 17.54
CA PRO A 94 -8.08 -11.32 17.15
C PRO A 94 -8.85 -10.34 16.25
N LEU A 95 -9.46 -10.87 15.19
CA LEU A 95 -10.28 -10.11 14.24
C LEU A 95 -11.68 -9.86 14.81
N ASN A 96 -11.75 -9.08 15.89
CA ASN A 96 -12.98 -8.74 16.60
C ASN A 96 -13.83 -7.71 15.83
N ASP A 97 -15.06 -7.47 16.29
CA ASP A 97 -15.97 -6.49 15.68
C ASP A 97 -15.35 -5.09 15.58
N ALA A 98 -14.58 -4.67 16.59
CA ALA A 98 -13.86 -3.40 16.60
C ALA A 98 -12.82 -3.27 15.47
N PHE A 99 -12.24 -4.39 15.01
CA PHE A 99 -11.31 -4.41 13.87
C PHE A 99 -12.07 -4.18 12.55
N TRP A 100 -13.18 -4.90 12.35
CA TRP A 100 -13.99 -4.78 11.13
C TRP A 100 -14.63 -3.39 10.99
N LEU A 101 -15.02 -2.79 12.11
CA LEU A 101 -15.51 -1.40 12.17
C LEU A 101 -14.47 -0.37 11.71
N GLN A 102 -13.18 -0.71 11.70
CA GLN A 102 -12.11 0.17 11.21
C GLN A 102 -11.73 -0.12 9.76
N ILE A 103 -11.65 -1.40 9.38
CA ILE A 103 -11.26 -1.81 8.03
C ILE A 103 -12.32 -1.47 6.98
N ILE A 104 -13.61 -1.63 7.29
CA ILE A 104 -14.67 -1.38 6.32
C ILE A 104 -14.68 0.11 5.86
N PRO A 105 -14.64 1.10 6.77
CA PRO A 105 -14.48 2.51 6.39
C PRO A 105 -13.20 2.79 5.60
N GLU A 106 -12.10 2.11 5.91
CA GLU A 106 -10.84 2.25 5.18
C GLU A 106 -10.97 1.76 3.72
N VAL A 107 -11.67 0.64 3.50
CA VAL A 107 -11.99 0.13 2.16
C VAL A 107 -12.87 1.12 1.39
N ILE A 108 -13.91 1.67 2.04
CA ILE A 108 -14.79 2.66 1.40
C ILE A 108 -13.99 3.91 1.03
N ALA A 109 -13.14 4.39 1.94
CA ALA A 109 -12.27 5.54 1.70
C ALA A 109 -11.29 5.27 0.56
N ALA A 110 -10.70 4.08 0.48
CA ALA A 110 -9.80 3.69 -0.61
C ALA A 110 -10.50 3.72 -1.99
N ILE A 111 -11.74 3.23 -2.09
CA ILE A 111 -12.54 3.27 -3.33
C ILE A 111 -12.87 4.72 -3.70
N PHE A 112 -13.26 5.53 -2.71
CA PHE A 112 -13.60 6.93 -2.90
C PHE A 112 -12.38 7.74 -3.36
N VAL A 113 -11.22 7.54 -2.72
CA VAL A 113 -9.95 8.15 -3.10
C VAL A 113 -9.53 7.72 -4.50
N GLY A 114 -9.59 6.43 -4.84
CA GLY A 114 -9.28 5.95 -6.20
C GLY A 114 -10.16 6.60 -7.27
N THR A 115 -11.43 6.86 -6.91
CA THR A 115 -12.38 7.59 -7.76
C THR A 115 -12.02 9.07 -7.90
N ILE A 116 -11.86 9.79 -6.79
CA ILE A 116 -11.55 11.23 -6.80
C ILE A 116 -10.18 11.52 -7.41
N ALA A 117 -9.16 10.73 -7.08
CA ALA A 117 -7.82 10.86 -7.64
C ALA A 117 -7.85 10.80 -9.18
N THR A 118 -8.72 9.97 -9.75
CA THR A 118 -8.91 9.88 -11.20
C THR A 118 -9.46 11.18 -11.80
N PHE A 119 -10.34 11.91 -11.09
CA PHE A 119 -10.89 13.18 -11.57
C PHE A 119 -9.96 14.36 -11.33
N LEU A 120 -9.24 14.36 -10.21
CA LEU A 120 -8.45 15.51 -9.77
C LEU A 120 -6.99 15.47 -10.23
N LEU A 121 -6.39 14.27 -10.34
CA LEU A 121 -4.95 14.11 -10.57
C LEU A 121 -4.60 13.70 -12.01
N GLN A 122 -5.56 13.38 -12.87
CA GLN A 122 -5.27 12.93 -14.24
C GLN A 122 -5.18 14.05 -15.27
N GLY A 123 -4.23 13.89 -16.20
CA GLY A 123 -4.09 14.70 -17.42
C GLY A 123 -5.13 14.39 -18.50
N SER A 124 -5.21 15.25 -19.52
CA SER A 124 -6.28 15.26 -20.54
C SER A 124 -6.25 14.10 -21.55
N GLN A 125 -5.16 13.33 -21.65
CA GLN A 125 -5.05 12.24 -22.62
C GLN A 125 -5.38 10.89 -21.97
N GLN A 126 -6.46 10.26 -22.44
CA GLN A 126 -7.01 9.01 -21.88
C GLN A 126 -7.00 7.90 -22.93
N VAL A 127 -5.99 7.03 -22.91
CA VAL A 127 -5.77 6.05 -23.99
C VAL A 127 -5.88 4.60 -23.49
N ILE A 128 -5.48 4.32 -22.25
CA ILE A 128 -5.34 2.95 -21.74
C ILE A 128 -6.62 2.49 -21.06
N GLY A 129 -7.41 1.66 -21.73
CA GLY A 129 -8.64 1.04 -21.20
C GLY A 129 -8.42 -0.29 -20.46
N PRO A 130 -9.41 -0.76 -19.68
CA PRO A 130 -9.24 -1.93 -18.81
C PRO A 130 -9.06 -3.21 -19.63
N GLY A 131 -9.77 -3.33 -20.75
CA GLY A 131 -9.60 -4.44 -21.69
C GLY A 131 -8.21 -4.51 -22.33
N PHE A 132 -7.58 -3.36 -22.60
CA PHE A 132 -6.20 -3.34 -23.11
C PHE A 132 -5.22 -3.83 -22.03
N LEU A 133 -5.37 -3.33 -20.80
CA LEU A 133 -4.53 -3.72 -19.68
C LEU A 133 -4.65 -5.22 -19.39
N TRP A 134 -5.87 -5.75 -19.38
CA TRP A 134 -6.12 -7.18 -19.21
C TRP A 134 -5.48 -8.03 -20.32
N ARG A 135 -5.65 -7.62 -21.59
CA ARG A 135 -5.01 -8.30 -22.73
C ARG A 135 -3.49 -8.28 -22.62
N ARG A 136 -2.90 -7.18 -22.13
CA ARG A 136 -1.45 -7.04 -21.96
C ARG A 136 -0.94 -7.90 -20.81
N LEU A 137 -1.61 -7.86 -19.64
CA LEU A 137 -1.32 -8.77 -18.52
C LEU A 137 -1.36 -10.22 -18.96
N LYS A 138 -2.43 -10.66 -19.65
CA LYS A 138 -2.56 -12.04 -20.12
C LYS A 138 -1.45 -12.47 -21.10
N LYS A 139 -0.95 -11.54 -21.93
CA LYS A 139 0.15 -11.81 -22.87
C LYS A 139 1.51 -11.89 -22.19
N GLU A 140 1.71 -11.10 -21.15
CA GLU A 140 2.98 -11.01 -20.41
C GLU A 140 3.08 -12.11 -19.36
N ILE A 141 1.98 -12.59 -18.77
CA ILE A 141 1.98 -13.74 -17.84
C ILE A 141 2.31 -15.03 -18.63
N LYS A 142 3.59 -15.24 -18.84
CA LYS A 142 4.22 -16.49 -19.30
C LYS A 142 4.83 -17.20 -18.09
N PHE A 143 5.20 -18.47 -18.26
CA PHE A 143 5.86 -19.26 -17.21
C PHE A 143 7.03 -18.51 -16.53
N LEU A 144 7.86 -17.82 -17.32
CA LEU A 144 8.98 -17.02 -16.81
C LEU A 144 8.53 -15.85 -15.93
N GLU A 145 7.50 -15.12 -16.34
CA GLU A 145 6.98 -13.98 -15.57
C GLU A 145 6.26 -14.46 -14.30
N THR A 146 5.54 -15.58 -14.36
CA THR A 146 4.98 -16.22 -13.16
C THR A 146 6.07 -16.63 -12.18
N ALA A 147 7.19 -17.20 -12.67
CA ALA A 147 8.33 -17.53 -11.83
C ALA A 147 8.94 -16.28 -11.17
N LYS A 148 9.05 -15.17 -11.89
CA LYS A 148 9.49 -13.88 -11.32
C LYS A 148 8.53 -13.36 -10.25
N VAL A 149 7.22 -13.50 -10.44
CA VAL A 149 6.22 -13.11 -9.42
C VAL A 149 6.38 -13.94 -8.15
N LEU A 150 6.52 -15.26 -8.28
CA LEU A 150 6.76 -16.15 -7.14
C LEU A 150 8.07 -15.81 -6.42
N LEU A 151 9.13 -15.49 -7.18
CA LEU A 151 10.42 -15.06 -6.65
C LEU A 151 10.30 -13.74 -5.89
N CYS A 152 9.62 -12.72 -6.46
CA CYS A 152 9.39 -11.45 -5.77
C CYS A 152 8.58 -11.63 -4.48
N GLY A 153 7.56 -12.51 -4.52
CA GLY A 153 6.79 -12.85 -3.32
C GLY A 153 7.64 -13.53 -2.25
N PHE A 154 8.56 -14.41 -2.65
CA PHE A 154 9.52 -15.02 -1.74
C PHE A 154 10.51 -14.00 -1.16
N THR A 155 11.02 -13.09 -1.98
CA THR A 155 11.89 -12.00 -1.52
C THR A 155 11.17 -11.08 -0.53
N TYR A 156 9.90 -10.73 -0.76
CA TYR A 156 9.12 -9.96 0.20
C TYR A 156 9.02 -10.66 1.56
N MET A 157 8.71 -11.95 1.56
CA MET A 157 8.62 -12.77 2.78
C MET A 157 9.96 -12.78 3.54
N LEU A 158 11.07 -12.99 2.84
CA LEU A 158 12.41 -12.95 3.46
C LEU A 158 12.74 -11.57 4.02
N LEU A 159 12.52 -10.50 3.23
CA LEU A 159 12.80 -9.13 3.67
C LEU A 159 11.95 -8.78 4.90
N PHE A 160 10.67 -9.17 4.91
CA PHE A 160 9.80 -8.95 6.05
C PHE A 160 10.36 -9.61 7.30
N ILE A 161 10.68 -10.90 7.25
CA ILE A 161 11.26 -11.61 8.40
C ILE A 161 12.58 -10.97 8.83
N ILE A 162 13.45 -10.65 7.87
CA ILE A 162 14.76 -10.07 8.19
C ILE A 162 14.59 -8.77 8.95
N PHE A 163 13.80 -7.83 8.39
CA PHE A 163 13.63 -6.51 9.00
C PHE A 163 12.89 -6.56 10.34
N GLN A 164 11.88 -7.41 10.49
CA GLN A 164 11.21 -7.53 11.79
C GLN A 164 12.17 -8.05 12.86
N VAL A 165 12.92 -9.11 12.55
CA VAL A 165 13.80 -9.70 13.56
C VAL A 165 15.01 -8.79 13.85
N THR A 166 15.53 -8.02 12.87
CA THR A 166 16.69 -7.14 13.08
C THR A 166 16.35 -5.79 13.70
N LEU A 167 15.25 -5.16 13.29
CA LEU A 167 14.98 -3.75 13.58
C LEU A 167 13.75 -3.52 14.45
N ASP A 168 12.86 -4.50 14.62
CA ASP A 168 11.70 -4.31 15.48
C ASP A 168 12.10 -4.46 16.95
N GLU A 169 12.06 -3.36 17.69
CA GLU A 169 12.33 -3.32 19.12
C GLU A 169 11.14 -3.80 19.96
N SER A 170 10.00 -4.14 19.34
CA SER A 170 8.86 -4.73 20.06
C SER A 170 9.17 -6.10 20.67
N PHE A 171 10.21 -6.79 20.19
CA PHE A 171 10.65 -8.08 20.73
C PHE A 171 11.56 -7.93 21.95
N ALA A 172 11.21 -8.65 23.01
CA ALA A 172 11.94 -8.61 24.28
C ALA A 172 13.32 -9.28 24.20
N ALA A 173 13.52 -10.18 23.23
CA ALA A 173 14.76 -10.93 23.12
C ALA A 173 15.94 -10.08 22.58
N PRO A 174 17.15 -10.19 23.15
CA PRO A 174 18.32 -9.40 22.74
C PRO A 174 19.00 -9.91 21.47
N PHE A 175 18.76 -11.16 21.05
CA PHE A 175 19.44 -11.80 19.93
C PHE A 175 18.48 -12.26 18.83
N TRP A 176 18.97 -12.27 17.58
CA TRP A 176 18.16 -12.48 16.38
C TRP A 176 17.49 -13.87 16.31
N SER A 177 18.14 -14.92 16.81
CA SER A 177 17.55 -16.27 16.83
C SER A 177 16.30 -16.34 17.70
N ASP A 178 16.36 -15.68 18.86
CA ASP A 178 15.32 -15.73 19.87
C ASP A 178 14.13 -14.87 19.44
N ARG A 179 14.38 -13.71 18.81
CA ARG A 179 13.35 -12.88 18.16
C ARG A 179 12.65 -13.61 17.01
N LEU A 180 13.39 -14.38 16.22
CA LEU A 180 12.82 -15.17 15.12
C LEU A 180 11.93 -16.28 15.68
N GLN A 181 12.34 -16.91 16.78
CA GLN A 181 11.52 -17.88 17.48
C GLN A 181 10.27 -17.23 18.07
N GLU A 182 10.41 -16.11 18.77
CA GLU A 182 9.30 -15.33 19.32
C GLU A 182 8.28 -14.97 18.23
N PHE A 183 8.73 -14.41 17.11
CA PHE A 183 7.87 -14.08 15.98
C PHE A 183 7.16 -15.30 15.37
N LEU A 184 7.89 -16.39 15.11
CA LEU A 184 7.33 -17.56 14.45
C LEU A 184 6.35 -18.32 15.35
N TYR A 185 6.55 -18.31 16.66
CA TYR A 185 5.71 -19.03 17.62
C TYR A 185 4.60 -18.17 18.26
N LEU A 186 4.48 -16.87 17.93
CA LEU A 186 3.33 -16.05 18.31
C LEU A 186 1.99 -16.75 17.93
N PRO A 187 1.11 -17.11 18.87
CA PRO A 187 -0.21 -17.66 18.54
C PRO A 187 -1.05 -16.62 17.80
N PRO A 188 -2.09 -17.00 17.02
CA PRO A 188 -2.69 -18.33 16.90
C PRO A 188 -2.24 -19.11 15.65
N LEU A 189 -1.47 -18.49 14.75
CA LEU A 189 -1.07 -19.14 13.50
C LEU A 189 0.10 -20.10 13.70
N SER A 190 0.03 -21.26 13.05
CA SER A 190 1.19 -22.15 12.93
C SER A 190 2.29 -21.51 12.06
N LEU A 191 3.54 -21.92 12.28
CA LEU A 191 4.71 -21.46 11.54
C LEU A 191 4.52 -21.55 10.02
N GLN A 192 3.99 -22.68 9.52
CA GLN A 192 3.73 -22.89 8.10
C GLN A 192 2.70 -21.89 7.55
N SER A 193 1.65 -21.59 8.34
CA SER A 193 0.60 -20.67 7.94
C SER A 193 1.13 -19.23 7.85
N LYS A 194 2.00 -18.81 8.78
CA LYS A 194 2.63 -17.48 8.75
C LYS A 194 3.51 -17.30 7.51
N ILE A 195 4.36 -18.29 7.23
CA ILE A 195 5.24 -18.28 6.06
C ILE A 195 4.41 -18.22 4.76
N LEU A 196 3.37 -19.05 4.67
CA LEU A 196 2.48 -19.08 3.51
C LEU A 196 1.75 -17.73 3.33
N LEU A 197 1.28 -17.13 4.42
CA LEU A 197 0.55 -15.86 4.39
C LEU A 197 1.46 -14.69 3.98
N LEU A 198 2.68 -14.62 4.52
CA LEU A 198 3.70 -13.64 4.10
C LEU A 198 4.08 -13.80 2.62
N TRP A 199 4.23 -15.04 2.16
CA TRP A 199 4.53 -15.32 0.77
C TRP A 199 3.39 -14.88 -0.16
N LEU A 200 2.14 -15.22 0.21
CA LEU A 200 0.96 -14.83 -0.53
C LEU A 200 0.80 -13.29 -0.57
N GLN A 201 1.10 -12.60 0.53
CA GLN A 201 1.12 -11.14 0.59
C GLN A 201 2.14 -10.57 -0.40
N GLY A 202 3.36 -11.12 -0.45
CA GLY A 202 4.38 -10.70 -1.40
C GLY A 202 3.96 -10.91 -2.86
N ILE A 203 3.32 -12.04 -3.18
CA ILE A 203 2.76 -12.32 -4.51
C ILE A 203 1.70 -11.28 -4.85
N LEU A 204 0.77 -11.03 -3.92
CA LEU A 204 -0.32 -10.08 -4.12
C LEU A 204 0.19 -8.64 -4.34
N ASN A 205 1.18 -8.21 -3.55
CA ASN A 205 1.84 -6.91 -3.70
C ASN A 205 2.52 -6.80 -5.08
N THR A 206 3.19 -7.86 -5.53
CA THR A 206 3.83 -7.90 -6.85
C THR A 206 2.79 -7.77 -7.97
N LEU A 207 1.66 -8.48 -7.85
CA LEU A 207 0.56 -8.40 -8.82
C LEU A 207 -0.05 -6.99 -8.89
N MET A 208 -0.16 -6.27 -7.77
CA MET A 208 -0.63 -4.88 -7.75
C MET A 208 0.35 -3.89 -8.37
N LEU A 209 1.65 -4.19 -8.33
CA LEU A 209 2.68 -3.37 -8.97
C LEU A 209 2.80 -3.63 -10.48
N MET A 210 2.43 -4.83 -10.93
CA MET A 210 2.56 -5.27 -12.32
C MET A 210 1.92 -4.31 -13.35
N PRO A 211 0.69 -3.78 -13.16
CA PRO A 211 0.11 -2.78 -14.07
C PRO A 211 1.01 -1.57 -14.30
N PHE A 212 1.73 -1.13 -13.26
CA PHE A 212 2.64 0.01 -13.34
C PHE A 212 3.91 -0.38 -14.11
N PHE A 213 4.53 -1.52 -13.82
CA PHE A 213 5.71 -2.00 -14.56
C PHE A 213 5.45 -2.17 -16.07
N LEU A 214 4.24 -2.55 -16.46
CA LEU A 214 3.89 -2.72 -17.88
C LEU A 214 3.67 -1.41 -18.63
N LEU A 215 3.34 -0.33 -17.92
CA LEU A 215 2.90 0.94 -18.51
C LEU A 215 3.88 2.09 -18.29
N PHE A 216 4.71 2.03 -17.24
CA PHE A 216 5.81 2.96 -17.03
C PHE A 216 6.97 2.65 -17.97
N PHE A 217 7.29 3.60 -18.84
CA PHE A 217 8.46 3.55 -19.73
C PHE A 217 9.58 4.44 -19.19
N ARG A 218 10.00 4.20 -17.94
CA ARG A 218 11.08 4.95 -17.29
C ARG A 218 12.18 4.02 -16.80
N GLU A 219 13.33 4.61 -16.48
CA GLU A 219 14.46 3.89 -15.90
C GLU A 219 14.08 3.23 -14.57
N LYS A 220 14.77 2.13 -14.26
CA LYS A 220 14.53 1.32 -13.06
C LYS A 220 14.62 2.15 -11.78
N VAL A 221 15.59 3.06 -11.68
CA VAL A 221 15.79 3.90 -10.49
C VAL A 221 14.59 4.81 -10.24
N GLU A 222 14.10 5.49 -11.27
CA GLU A 222 12.96 6.38 -11.12
C GLU A 222 11.68 5.60 -10.78
N LEU A 223 11.51 4.42 -11.38
CA LEU A 223 10.40 3.53 -11.07
C LEU A 223 10.42 3.05 -9.61
N THR A 224 11.61 2.72 -9.09
CA THR A 224 11.82 2.38 -7.69
C THR A 224 11.47 3.55 -6.78
N VAL A 225 11.92 4.77 -7.08
CA VAL A 225 11.62 5.94 -6.25
C VAL A 225 10.12 6.25 -6.25
N VAL A 226 9.48 6.27 -7.42
CA VAL A 226 8.07 6.63 -7.57
C VAL A 226 7.16 5.56 -6.95
N LEU A 227 7.35 4.28 -7.31
CA LEU A 227 6.51 3.21 -6.80
C LEU A 227 6.84 2.86 -5.35
N GLY A 228 8.10 2.96 -4.94
CA GLY A 228 8.53 2.74 -3.55
C GLY A 228 7.92 3.77 -2.61
N SER A 229 7.92 5.05 -3.02
CA SER A 229 7.25 6.10 -2.26
C SER A 229 5.74 5.85 -2.17
N LEU A 230 5.11 5.43 -3.27
CA LEU A 230 3.67 5.14 -3.29
C LEU A 230 3.32 3.94 -2.40
N THR A 231 4.03 2.82 -2.53
CA THR A 231 3.77 1.63 -1.69
C THR A 231 4.01 1.91 -0.22
N PHE A 232 5.11 2.60 0.11
CA PHE A 232 5.40 3.01 1.49
C PHE A 232 4.30 3.90 2.07
N VAL A 233 3.87 4.93 1.34
CA VAL A 233 2.84 5.84 1.85
C VAL A 233 1.51 5.11 2.06
N VAL A 234 1.14 4.20 1.16
CA VAL A 234 -0.13 3.47 1.25
C VAL A 234 -0.10 2.39 2.33
N ALA A 235 0.98 1.61 2.41
CA ALA A 235 1.03 0.42 3.27
C ALA A 235 1.42 0.74 4.72
N ASP A 236 2.24 1.77 4.93
CA ASP A 236 2.92 2.00 6.20
C ASP A 236 2.66 3.42 6.74
N PHE A 237 2.97 4.45 5.94
CA PHE A 237 2.99 5.82 6.46
C PHE A 237 1.60 6.41 6.71
N ALA A 238 0.70 6.38 5.71
CA ALA A 238 -0.65 6.95 5.87
C ALA A 238 -1.46 6.24 6.96
N PRO A 239 -1.42 4.89 7.07
CA PRO A 239 -2.15 4.22 8.14
C PRO A 239 -1.53 4.42 9.53
N ALA A 240 -0.21 4.51 9.65
CA ALA A 240 0.47 4.84 10.91
C ALA A 240 0.14 6.27 11.35
N PHE A 241 0.12 7.21 10.41
CA PHE A 241 -0.22 8.61 10.67
C PHE A 241 -1.69 8.80 11.03
N ALA A 242 -2.59 8.10 10.34
CA ALA A 242 -4.03 8.11 10.62
C ALA A 242 -4.38 7.54 12.01
N ASN A 243 -3.52 6.68 12.57
CA ASN A 243 -3.72 6.02 13.86
C ASN A 243 -2.64 6.42 14.89
N PHE A 244 -1.99 7.57 14.70
CA PHE A 244 -0.86 8.04 15.52
C PHE A 244 -1.15 7.98 17.03
N HIS A 245 -2.37 8.30 17.44
CA HIS A 245 -2.81 8.29 18.84
C HIS A 245 -2.85 6.90 19.50
N ARG A 246 -2.73 5.81 18.71
CA ARG A 246 -2.83 4.42 19.19
C ARG A 246 -1.49 3.70 19.21
N ILE A 247 -0.44 4.32 18.70
CA ILE A 247 0.88 3.72 18.55
C ILE A 247 1.83 4.50 19.44
N GLU A 248 2.63 3.80 20.25
CA GLU A 248 3.66 4.48 21.03
C GLU A 248 4.66 5.18 20.10
N PRO A 249 5.09 6.43 20.38
CA PRO A 249 5.89 7.21 19.44
C PRO A 249 7.21 6.55 19.02
N LEU A 250 7.85 5.79 19.93
CA LEU A 250 9.09 5.05 19.64
C LEU A 250 8.81 3.89 18.67
N LEU A 251 7.80 3.07 18.96
CA LEU A 251 7.37 1.96 18.10
C LEU A 251 6.89 2.45 16.73
N LEU A 252 6.32 3.66 16.65
CA LEU A 252 5.91 4.26 15.39
C LEU A 252 7.11 4.55 14.48
N VAL A 253 8.22 5.07 15.04
CA VAL A 253 9.43 5.37 14.25
C VAL A 253 10.01 4.09 13.68
N ASP A 254 10.09 3.04 14.49
CA ASP A 254 10.62 1.74 14.05
C ASP A 254 9.72 1.10 13.00
N GLN A 255 8.39 1.11 13.21
CA GLN A 255 7.43 0.59 12.23
C GLN A 255 7.49 1.33 10.90
N VAL A 256 7.59 2.66 10.94
CA VAL A 256 7.68 3.48 9.73
C VAL A 256 9.02 3.25 9.03
N PHE A 257 10.13 3.15 9.76
CA PHE A 257 11.45 2.91 9.19
C PHE A 257 11.57 1.50 8.58
N VAL A 258 11.11 0.48 9.31
CA VAL A 258 11.02 -0.90 8.82
C VAL A 258 10.15 -0.98 7.57
N GLY A 259 8.98 -0.34 7.60
CA GLY A 259 8.09 -0.24 6.44
C GLY A 259 8.77 0.43 5.25
N PHE A 260 9.45 1.56 5.48
CA PHE A 260 10.21 2.25 4.43
C PHE A 260 11.26 1.34 3.78
N CYS A 261 12.13 0.73 4.58
CA CYS A 261 13.18 -0.17 4.07
C CYS A 261 12.60 -1.36 3.32
N LEU A 262 11.59 -2.02 3.91
CA LEU A 262 10.91 -3.17 3.32
C LEU A 262 10.32 -2.83 1.95
N GLN A 263 9.51 -1.77 1.87
CA GLN A 263 8.79 -1.42 0.65
C GLN A 263 9.76 -0.95 -0.44
N PHE A 264 10.77 -0.14 -0.11
CA PHE A 264 11.74 0.33 -1.11
C PHE A 264 12.58 -0.81 -1.68
N ILE A 265 13.10 -1.71 -0.85
CA ILE A 265 13.94 -2.82 -1.31
C ILE A 265 13.10 -3.85 -2.10
N PHE A 266 11.87 -4.12 -1.64
CA PHE A 266 10.93 -4.98 -2.37
C PHE A 266 10.59 -4.39 -3.74
N VAL A 267 10.22 -3.11 -3.80
CA VAL A 267 9.92 -2.44 -5.07
C VAL A 267 11.17 -2.35 -5.96
N ALA A 268 12.36 -2.16 -5.40
CA ALA A 268 13.61 -2.19 -6.16
C ALA A 268 13.84 -3.56 -6.82
N THR A 269 13.59 -4.64 -6.08
CA THR A 269 13.68 -6.01 -6.62
C THR A 269 12.66 -6.23 -7.72
N ALA A 270 11.40 -5.83 -7.50
CA ALA A 270 10.34 -5.95 -8.50
C ALA A 270 10.63 -5.10 -9.75
N ALA A 271 11.12 -3.87 -9.58
CA ALA A 271 11.56 -3.01 -10.68
C ALA A 271 12.76 -3.60 -11.43
N TYR A 272 13.65 -4.33 -10.75
CA TYR A 272 14.75 -5.03 -11.42
C TYR A 272 14.26 -6.21 -12.25
N CYS A 273 13.30 -6.99 -11.73
CA CYS A 273 12.73 -8.17 -12.39
C CYS A 273 11.81 -7.84 -13.58
N PHE A 274 11.01 -6.77 -13.46
CA PHE A 274 9.96 -6.41 -14.42
C PHE A 274 10.22 -5.08 -15.17
N GLY A 275 11.06 -4.19 -14.62
CA GLY A 275 11.41 -2.94 -15.27
C GLY A 275 12.24 -3.18 -16.52
N ARG A 276 11.91 -2.45 -17.59
CA ARG A 276 12.61 -2.57 -18.87
C ARG A 276 14.00 -1.95 -18.76
N ASN A 277 15.02 -2.66 -19.22
CA ASN A 277 16.31 -2.06 -19.50
C ASN A 277 16.14 -1.23 -20.78
N HIS A 278 16.03 0.09 -20.64
CA HIS A 278 16.40 0.96 -21.75
C HIS A 278 17.93 0.93 -21.81
N PHE A 279 18.45 0.23 -22.82
CA PHE A 279 19.79 0.51 -23.34
C PHE A 279 19.70 1.77 -24.20
#